data_AF-A0A662I5F1-F1
#
_entry.id   AF-A0A662I5F1-F1
#
_cell.length_a   1.000
_cell.length_b   1.000
_cell.length_c   1.000
_cell.angle_alpha   90.00
_cell.angle_beta   90.00
_cell.angle_gamma   90.00
#
_symmetry.space_group_name_H-M   'P 1'
#
loop_
_entity.id
_entity.type
_entity.pdbx_description
1 polymer ?
#
loop_
_entity_poly.entity_id
_entity_poly.type
_entity_poly.pdbx_seq_one_letter_code
_entity_poly.pdbx_strand_id
1 'polypeptide(L)'
;MELNTQYNNAVTKGRFDEAIDIGLKTMDLLLDVAKKRVLEALSSRTAIEIVSDIINYYEKDLAYVKGLKEASRKIPVLYAYNAKEKALETLARDIRELFSFVLGALVVLTEIAGLINK
;
A
#
# COMPACT_ATOMS: atom_id res chain seq x y z
N MET A 1 -10.07 -5.74 7.04
CA MET A 1 -9.99 -5.12 8.38
C MET A 1 -8.98 -5.81 9.28
N GLU A 2 -8.94 -7.15 9.30
CA GLU A 2 -8.08 -7.92 10.19
C GLU A 2 -6.58 -7.57 10.10
N LEU A 3 -6.03 -7.44 8.88
CA LEU A 3 -4.61 -7.06 8.69
C LEU A 3 -4.27 -5.66 9.23
N ASN A 4 -5.18 -4.69 9.10
CA ASN A 4 -4.95 -3.34 9.64
C ASN A 4 -4.96 -3.36 11.19
N THR A 5 -5.86 -4.14 11.79
CA THR A 5 -5.87 -4.35 13.24
C THR A 5 -4.61 -5.05 13.73
N GLN A 6 -4.15 -6.08 13.01
CA GLN A 6 -2.90 -6.79 13.33
C GLN A 6 -1.68 -5.84 13.19
N TYR A 7 -1.63 -5.03 12.14
CA TYR A 7 -0.60 -4.01 11.92
C TYR A 7 -0.51 -3.04 13.10
N ASN A 8 -1.63 -2.41 13.44
CA ASN A 8 -1.69 -1.45 14.54
C ASN A 8 -1.29 -2.09 15.88
N ASN A 9 -1.75 -3.31 16.15
CA ASN A 9 -1.37 -4.05 17.35
C ASN A 9 0.14 -4.35 17.42
N ALA A 10 0.76 -4.72 16.30
CA ALA A 10 2.19 -4.98 16.23
C ALA A 10 3.00 -3.69 16.45
N VAL A 11 2.57 -2.57 15.87
CA VAL A 11 3.17 -1.24 16.08
C VAL A 11 3.09 -0.83 17.55
N THR A 12 1.90 -0.89 18.17
CA THR A 12 1.70 -0.50 19.57
C THR A 12 2.51 -1.37 20.55
N LYS A 13 2.75 -2.65 20.21
CA LYS A 13 3.56 -3.57 21.01
C LYS A 13 5.06 -3.49 20.74
N GLY A 14 5.52 -2.57 19.89
CA GLY A 14 6.94 -2.44 19.52
C GLY A 14 7.48 -3.60 18.68
N ARG A 15 6.61 -4.42 18.09
CA ARG A 15 6.97 -5.58 17.27
C ARG A 15 7.20 -5.15 15.83
N PHE A 16 8.25 -4.37 15.60
CA PHE A 16 8.46 -3.67 14.32
C PHE A 16 8.65 -4.60 13.13
N ASP A 17 9.38 -5.71 13.27
CA ASP A 17 9.57 -6.64 12.14
C ASP A 17 8.23 -7.26 11.70
N GLU A 18 7.39 -7.65 12.68
CA GLU A 18 6.04 -8.17 12.43
C GLU A 18 5.14 -7.11 11.80
N ALA A 19 5.18 -5.87 12.32
CA ALA A 19 4.42 -4.76 11.76
C ALA A 19 4.81 -4.47 10.31
N ILE A 20 6.12 -4.45 10.00
CA ILE A 20 6.63 -4.27 8.63
C ILE A 20 6.13 -5.42 7.74
N ASP A 21 6.20 -6.67 8.19
CA ASP A 21 5.71 -7.83 7.43
C ASP A 21 4.22 -7.75 7.09
N ILE A 22 3.40 -7.32 8.05
CA ILE A 22 1.96 -7.14 7.85
C ILE A 22 1.69 -5.95 6.90
N GLY A 23 2.40 -4.84 7.07
CA GLY A 23 2.26 -3.66 6.22
C GLY A 23 2.64 -3.95 4.76
N LEU A 24 3.75 -4.65 4.54
CA LEU A 24 4.17 -5.10 3.20
C LEU A 24 3.08 -5.94 2.52
N LYS A 25 2.54 -6.95 3.23
CA LYS A 25 1.43 -7.78 2.72
C LYS A 25 0.20 -6.95 2.39
N THR A 26 -0.12 -5.95 3.23
CA THR A 26 -1.27 -5.08 3.02
C THR A 26 -1.10 -4.21 1.77
N MET A 27 0.10 -3.63 1.57
CA MET A 27 0.44 -2.87 0.37
C MET A 27 0.37 -3.73 -0.90
N ASP A 28 0.95 -4.94 -0.88
CA ASP A 28 0.90 -5.87 -2.02
C ASP A 28 -0.57 -6.18 -2.41
N LEU A 29 -1.46 -6.42 -1.43
CA LEU A 29 -2.89 -6.63 -1.68
C LEU A 29 -3.59 -5.40 -2.26
N LEU A 30 -3.32 -4.20 -1.74
CA LEU A 30 -3.92 -2.97 -2.24
C LEU A 30 -3.48 -2.66 -3.68
N LEU A 31 -2.20 -2.88 -4.00
CA LEU A 31 -1.68 -2.72 -5.36
C LEU A 31 -2.30 -3.73 -6.32
N ASP A 32 -2.50 -4.98 -5.88
CA ASP A 32 -3.17 -6.01 -6.69
C ASP A 32 -4.62 -5.60 -7.02
N VAL A 33 -5.36 -5.07 -6.03
CA VAL A 33 -6.71 -4.54 -6.25
C VAL A 33 -6.68 -3.33 -7.18
N ALA A 34 -5.77 -2.38 -6.97
CA ALA A 34 -5.63 -1.20 -7.83
C ALA A 34 -5.40 -1.60 -9.29
N LYS A 35 -4.54 -2.59 -9.56
CA LYS A 35 -4.30 -3.09 -10.92
C LYS A 35 -5.52 -3.81 -11.50
N LYS A 36 -6.01 -4.84 -10.81
CA LYS A 36 -7.03 -5.75 -11.35
C LYS A 36 -8.45 -5.20 -11.37
N ARG A 37 -8.75 -4.23 -10.51
CA ARG A 37 -10.12 -3.72 -10.34
C ARG A 37 -10.27 -2.27 -10.73
N VAL A 38 -9.22 -1.46 -10.59
CA VAL A 38 -9.26 -0.06 -11.00
C VAL A 38 -8.68 0.10 -12.40
N LEU A 39 -7.39 -0.21 -12.58
CA LEU A 39 -6.71 0.03 -13.86
C LEU A 39 -7.34 -0.74 -15.03
N GLU A 40 -7.61 -2.04 -14.85
CA GLU A 40 -8.24 -2.87 -15.89
C GLU A 40 -9.67 -2.44 -16.27
N ALA A 41 -10.35 -1.68 -15.42
CA ALA A 41 -11.71 -1.19 -15.70
C ALA A 41 -11.73 0.09 -16.56
N LEU A 42 -10.56 0.71 -16.81
CA LEU A 42 -10.46 1.97 -17.53
C LEU A 42 -10.29 1.73 -19.03
N SER A 43 -10.97 2.55 -19.83
CA SER A 43 -10.84 2.58 -21.30
C SER A 43 -10.17 3.84 -21.84
N SER A 44 -10.19 4.93 -21.07
CA SER A 44 -9.55 6.20 -21.45
C SER A 44 -8.04 6.10 -21.27
N ARG A 45 -7.27 6.36 -22.35
CA ARG A 45 -5.81 6.36 -22.32
C ARG A 45 -5.24 7.29 -21.23
N THR A 46 -5.77 8.49 -21.11
CA THR A 46 -5.34 9.45 -20.08
C THR A 46 -5.59 8.93 -18.67
N ALA A 47 -6.74 8.29 -18.44
CA ALA A 47 -7.05 7.71 -17.13
C ALA A 47 -6.12 6.52 -16.80
N ILE A 48 -5.84 5.67 -17.80
CA ILE A 48 -4.90 4.55 -17.67
C ILE A 48 -3.50 5.06 -17.31
N GLU A 49 -3.00 6.10 -17.99
CA GLU A 49 -1.69 6.70 -17.72
C GLU A 49 -1.62 7.25 -16.28
N ILE A 50 -2.61 8.05 -15.87
CA ILE A 50 -2.67 8.62 -14.51
C ILE A 50 -2.70 7.53 -13.43
N VAL A 51 -3.56 6.52 -13.58
CA VAL A 51 -3.67 5.45 -12.58
C VAL A 51 -2.41 4.58 -12.57
N SER A 52 -1.79 4.34 -13.72
CA SER A 52 -0.52 3.63 -13.80
C SER A 52 0.59 4.39 -13.06
N ASP A 53 0.65 5.72 -13.19
CA ASP A 53 1.63 6.54 -12.48
C ASP A 53 1.44 6.49 -10.96
N ILE A 54 0.18 6.52 -10.49
CA ILE A 54 -0.15 6.34 -9.06
C ILE A 54 0.30 4.96 -8.57
N ILE A 55 0.01 3.89 -9.31
CA ILE A 55 0.44 2.54 -8.93
C ILE A 55 1.97 2.45 -8.90
N ASN A 56 2.65 2.97 -9.91
CA ASN A 56 4.12 2.98 -10.00
C ASN A 56 4.77 3.75 -8.84
N TYR A 57 4.14 4.83 -8.36
CA TYR A 57 4.60 5.56 -7.18
C TYR A 57 4.62 4.64 -5.94
N TYR A 58 3.52 3.96 -5.66
CA TYR A 58 3.44 3.06 -4.49
C TYR A 58 4.27 1.79 -4.64
N GLU A 59 4.50 1.29 -5.85
CA GLU A 59 5.44 0.18 -6.08
C GLU A 59 6.89 0.57 -5.75
N LYS A 60 7.29 1.81 -6.06
CA LYS A 60 8.62 2.33 -5.69
C LYS A 60 8.76 2.45 -4.18
N ASP A 61 7.75 2.99 -3.51
CA ASP A 61 7.78 3.10 -2.04
C ASP A 61 7.77 1.72 -1.37
N LEU A 62 7.02 0.76 -1.92
CA LEU A 62 7.06 -0.63 -1.45
C LEU A 62 8.45 -1.26 -1.62
N ALA A 63 9.11 -1.04 -2.76
CA ALA A 63 10.48 -1.51 -2.99
C ALA A 63 11.48 -0.85 -2.03
N TYR A 64 11.31 0.44 -1.75
CA TYR A 64 12.09 1.17 -0.76
C TYR A 64 11.95 0.56 0.64
N VAL A 65 10.72 0.28 1.09
CA VAL A 65 10.46 -0.38 2.39
C VAL A 65 11.08 -1.78 2.45
N LYS A 66 10.98 -2.56 1.37
CA LYS A 66 11.65 -3.89 1.27
C LYS A 66 13.17 -3.74 1.45
N GLY A 67 13.77 -2.74 0.82
CA GLY A 67 15.19 -2.40 0.98
C GLY A 67 15.56 -2.00 2.41
N LEU A 68 14.75 -1.15 3.07
CA LEU A 68 14.97 -0.77 4.47
C LEU A 68 14.93 -1.98 5.40
N LYS A 69 13.95 -2.88 5.20
CA LYS A 69 13.82 -4.11 5.98
C LYS A 69 15.06 -4.98 5.84
N GLU A 70 15.56 -5.19 4.63
CA GLU A 70 16.78 -5.97 4.38
C GLU A 70 18.02 -5.33 4.99
N ALA A 71 18.18 -4.01 4.86
CA ALA A 71 19.28 -3.26 5.44
C ALA A 71 19.27 -3.34 6.97
N SER A 72 18.09 -3.26 7.61
CA SER A 72 17.95 -3.33 9.07
C SER A 72 18.48 -4.63 9.68
N ARG A 73 18.59 -5.70 8.88
CA ARG A 73 19.15 -7.00 9.30
C ARG A 73 20.68 -7.06 9.24
N LYS A 74 21.32 -6.10 8.56
CA LYS A 74 22.77 -6.11 8.28
C LYS A 74 23.55 -5.01 9.02
N ILE A 75 22.85 -4.11 9.71
CA ILE A 75 23.45 -2.93 10.37
C ILE A 75 23.34 -3.04 11.90
N PRO A 76 24.15 -2.27 12.66
CA PRO A 76 24.06 -2.26 14.13
C PRO A 76 22.66 -1.89 14.63
N VAL A 77 22.27 -2.46 15.78
CA VAL A 77 20.91 -2.39 16.35
C VAL A 77 20.36 -0.96 16.44
N LEU A 78 21.19 0.01 16.85
CA LEU A 78 20.78 1.40 16.96
C LEU A 78 20.31 2.00 15.61
N TYR A 79 21.02 1.69 14.52
CA TYR A 79 20.66 2.15 13.18
C TYR A 79 19.53 1.32 12.57
N ALA A 80 19.43 0.05 12.95
CA ALA A 80 18.32 -0.83 12.54
C ALA A 80 16.97 -0.31 13.04
N TYR A 81 16.92 0.26 14.25
CA TYR A 81 15.70 0.87 14.79
C TYR A 81 15.20 2.01 13.89
N ASN A 82 16.08 2.94 13.54
CA ASN A 82 15.73 4.11 12.71
C ASN A 82 15.26 3.69 11.31
N ALA A 83 15.88 2.66 10.72
CA ALA A 83 15.43 2.10 9.45
C ALA A 83 14.03 1.45 9.54
N LYS A 84 13.73 0.77 10.66
CA LYS A 84 12.42 0.16 10.90
C LYS A 84 11.34 1.19 11.14
N GLU A 85 11.63 2.25 11.90
CA GLU A 85 10.71 3.36 12.11
C GLU A 85 10.35 4.04 10.78
N LYS A 86 11.36 4.33 9.95
CA LYS A 86 11.14 4.89 8.61
C LYS A 86 10.26 3.99 7.73
N ALA A 87 10.51 2.67 7.76
CA ALA A 87 9.70 1.70 7.04
C ALA A 87 8.23 1.73 7.50
N LEU A 88 7.98 1.80 8.81
CA LEU A 88 6.63 1.86 9.37
C LEU A 88 5.91 3.18 9.06
N GLU A 89 6.61 4.31 9.09
CA GLU A 89 6.05 5.61 8.69
C GLU A 89 5.58 5.58 7.23
N THR A 90 6.45 5.11 6.33
CA THR A 90 6.13 4.98 4.90
C THR A 90 4.95 4.04 4.71
N LEU A 91 4.97 2.85 5.31
CA LEU A 91 3.85 1.90 5.22
C LEU A 91 2.53 2.48 5.75
N ALA A 92 2.54 3.13 6.91
CA ALA A 92 1.32 3.69 7.50
C ALA A 92 0.69 4.78 6.61
N ARG A 93 1.52 5.66 6.05
CA ARG A 93 1.09 6.70 5.11
C ARG A 93 0.52 6.07 3.84
N ASP A 94 1.30 5.19 3.20
CA ASP A 94 0.99 4.68 1.87
C ASP A 94 -0.22 3.74 1.89
N ILE A 95 -0.35 2.89 2.90
CA ILE A 95 -1.52 2.01 3.08
C ILE A 95 -2.79 2.87 3.15
N ARG A 96 -2.77 3.95 3.95
CA ARG A 96 -3.93 4.82 4.13
C ARG A 96 -4.30 5.54 2.83
N GLU A 97 -3.32 6.09 2.14
CA GLU A 97 -3.56 6.84 0.91
C GLU A 97 -4.01 5.92 -0.23
N LEU A 98 -3.32 4.80 -0.45
CA LEU A 98 -3.66 3.84 -1.49
C LEU A 98 -5.03 3.18 -1.22
N PHE A 99 -5.35 2.86 0.03
CA PHE A 99 -6.69 2.40 0.40
C PHE A 99 -7.76 3.42 0.03
N SER A 100 -7.53 4.70 0.35
CA SER A 100 -8.48 5.77 0.06
C SER A 100 -8.68 5.96 -1.45
N PHE A 101 -7.59 5.88 -2.21
CA PHE A 101 -7.62 5.89 -3.68
C PHE A 101 -8.43 4.72 -4.24
N VAL A 102 -8.11 3.49 -3.84
CA VAL A 102 -8.79 2.28 -4.33
C VAL A 102 -10.27 2.32 -3.99
N LEU A 103 -10.63 2.67 -2.75
CA LEU A 103 -12.03 2.76 -2.34
C LEU A 103 -12.79 3.81 -3.15
N GLY A 104 -12.23 5.01 -3.29
CA GLY A 104 -12.86 6.08 -4.07
C GLY A 104 -13.06 5.69 -5.53
N ALA A 105 -12.05 5.09 -6.16
CA ALA A 105 -12.13 4.63 -7.53
C ALA A 105 -13.20 3.55 -7.72
N LEU A 106 -13.27 2.56 -6.82
CA LEU A 106 -14.26 1.49 -6.90
C LEU A 106 -15.69 2.00 -6.73
N VAL A 107 -15.92 2.98 -5.83
CA VAL A 107 -17.25 3.60 -5.66
C VAL A 107 -17.68 4.27 -6.96
N VAL A 108 -16.80 5.06 -7.58
CA VAL A 108 -17.10 5.74 -8.85
C VAL A 108 -17.37 4.74 -9.98
N LEU A 109 -16.52 3.71 -10.12
CA LEU A 109 -16.69 2.67 -11.13
C LEU A 109 -18.01 1.91 -10.95
N THR A 110 -18.40 1.62 -9.70
CA THR A 110 -19.66 0.93 -9.39
C THR A 110 -20.87 1.78 -9.76
N GLU A 111 -20.84 3.07 -9.45
CA GLU A 111 -21.94 3.99 -9.80
C GLU A 111 -22.09 4.11 -11.32
N ILE A 112 -20.98 4.26 -12.06
CA ILE A 112 -20.99 4.32 -13.52
C ILE A 112 -21.54 3.01 -14.10
N ALA A 113 -21.09 1.85 -13.61
CA ALA A 113 -21.61 0.55 -14.06
C ALA A 113 -23.12 0.41 -13.76
N GLY A 114 -23.59 0.92 -12.61
CA GLY A 114 -25.01 0.95 -12.26
C GLY A 114 -25.85 1.84 -13.18
N LEU A 115 -25.28 2.94 -13.71
CA LEU A 115 -25.92 3.80 -14.70
C LEU A 115 -26.00 3.16 -16.09
N ILE A 116 -24.98 2.39 -16.49
CA ILE A 116 -24.94 1.73 -17.81
C ILE A 116 -25.91 0.54 -17.88
N ASN A 117 -26.16 -0.14 -16.76
CA ASN A 117 -27.03 -1.33 -16.68
C ASN A 117 -28.52 -1.00 -16.46
N LYS A 118 -28.92 0.28 -16.47
CA LYS A 118 -30.31 0.74 -16.41
C LYS A 118 -30.79 1.18 -17.78
#